data_AF-D5MJR7-F1
#
_entry.id   AF-D5MJR7-F1
#
_cell.length_a   1.000
_cell.length_b   1.000
_cell.length_c   1.000
_cell.angle_alpha   90.00
_cell.angle_beta   90.00
_cell.angle_gamma   90.00
#
_symmetry.space_group_name_H-M   'P 1'
#
loop_
_entity.id
_entity.type
_entity.pdbx_description
1 polymer ?
#
loop_
_entity_poly.entity_id
_entity_poly.type
_entity_poly.pdbx_seq_one_letter_code
_entity_poly.pdbx_strand_id
1 'polypeptide(L)' 'MDLADFTALLIEKCAVRNVAFMGPEDFFRDTILVSIEKRWSQWLGPLVSALPLFETVISELRPQITAFISTVK' A
#
# COMPACT_ATOMS: atom_id res chain seq x y z
N MET A 1 -12.66 11.27 6.45
CA MET A 1 -13.00 9.84 6.35
C MET A 1 -12.59 9.25 7.67
N ASP A 2 -13.55 8.74 8.46
CA ASP A 2 -13.23 8.05 9.70
C ASP A 2 -12.65 6.68 9.34
N LEU A 3 -11.48 6.39 9.87
CA LEU A 3 -10.69 5.20 9.56
C LEU A 3 -10.44 4.36 10.81
N ALA A 4 -11.15 4.64 11.92
CA ALA A 4 -11.01 3.91 13.19
C ALA A 4 -11.16 2.38 13.02
N ASP A 5 -12.05 1.95 12.12
CA ASP A 5 -12.33 0.53 11.86
C ASP A 5 -11.61 -0.02 10.60
N PHE A 6 -10.62 0.70 10.06
CA PHE A 6 -10.01 0.31 8.79
C PHE A 6 -9.38 -1.09 8.84
N THR A 7 -8.69 -1.44 9.94
CA THR A 7 -8.10 -2.78 10.11
C THR A 7 -9.17 -3.86 10.12
N ALA A 8 -10.32 -3.63 10.78
CA ALA A 8 -11.43 -4.56 10.80
C ALA A 8 -12.03 -4.75 9.40
N LEU A 9 -12.24 -3.65 8.67
CA LEU A 9 -12.70 -3.69 7.27
C LEU A 9 -11.70 -4.45 6.38
N LEU A 10 -10.40 -4.22 6.55
CA LEU A 10 -9.37 -4.89 5.76
C LEU A 10 -9.39 -6.40 5.97
N ILE A 11 -9.50 -6.85 7.22
CA ILE A 11 -9.62 -8.27 7.58
C ILE A 11 -10.86 -8.88 6.93
N GLU A 12 -12.01 -8.20 7.01
CA GLU A 12 -13.25 -8.67 6.38
C GLU A 12 -13.10 -8.79 4.84
N LYS A 13 -12.48 -7.79 4.19
CA LYS A 13 -12.22 -7.82 2.75
C LYS A 13 -11.28 -8.95 2.35
N CYS A 14 -10.25 -9.22 3.16
CA CYS A 14 -9.34 -10.34 2.93
C CYS A 14 -10.05 -11.69 3.08
N ALA A 15 -10.94 -11.83 4.07
CA ALA A 15 -11.76 -13.03 4.24
C ALA A 15 -12.67 -13.30 3.02
N VAL A 16 -13.33 -12.27 2.48
CA VAL A 16 -14.15 -12.38 1.25
C VAL A 16 -13.33 -12.85 0.04
N ARG A 17 -12.05 -12.47 -0.04
CA ARG A 17 -11.15 -12.84 -1.13
C ARG A 17 -10.36 -14.13 -0.87
N ASN A 18 -10.57 -14.76 0.29
CA ASN A 18 -9.80 -15.91 0.76
C ASN A 18 -8.28 -15.69 0.69
N VAL A 19 -7.82 -14.52 1.14
CA VAL A 19 -6.41 -14.17 1.24
C VAL A 19 -6.03 -13.89 2.69
N ALA A 20 -4.84 -14.28 3.09
CA ALA A 20 -4.30 -13.96 4.41
C ALA A 20 -3.83 -12.50 4.45
N PHE A 21 -4.05 -11.84 5.59
CA PHE A 21 -3.47 -10.55 5.93
C PHE A 21 -2.78 -10.67 7.28
N MET A 22 -1.46 -10.62 7.26
CA MET A 22 -0.56 -10.79 8.40
C MET A 22 -0.03 -9.45 8.91
N GLY A 23 0.01 -8.43 8.05
CA GLY A 23 0.47 -7.10 8.46
C GLY A 23 0.78 -6.15 7.31
N PRO A 24 1.31 -4.96 7.62
CA PRO A 24 1.58 -3.91 6.63
C PRO A 24 2.50 -4.36 5.49
N GLU A 25 3.42 -5.30 5.74
CA GLU A 25 4.33 -5.82 4.72
C GLU A 25 3.61 -6.58 3.58
N ASP A 26 2.38 -7.05 3.78
CA ASP A 26 1.59 -7.69 2.71
C ASP A 26 1.23 -6.72 1.58
N PHE A 27 1.24 -5.40 1.85
CA PHE A 27 1.10 -4.36 0.83
C PHE A 27 2.37 -4.15 0.01
N PHE A 28 3.54 -4.59 0.52
CA PHE A 28 4.86 -4.30 -0.03
C PHE A 28 5.60 -5.55 -0.50
N ARG A 29 4.87 -6.59 -0.95
CA ARG A 29 5.47 -7.80 -1.51
C ARG A 29 6.35 -7.47 -2.72
N ASP A 30 7.57 -8.00 -2.74
CA ASP A 30 8.57 -7.75 -3.78
C ASP A 30 8.03 -7.96 -5.21
N THR A 31 7.22 -9.00 -5.41
CA THR A 31 6.61 -9.30 -6.71
C THR A 31 5.72 -8.18 -7.23
N ILE A 32 4.99 -7.51 -6.34
CA ILE A 32 4.15 -6.36 -6.67
C ILE A 32 5.02 -5.14 -6.89
N LEU A 33 5.98 -4.88 -5.99
CA LEU A 33 6.87 -3.72 -6.07
C LEU A 33 7.67 -3.70 -7.37
N VAL A 34 8.31 -4.82 -7.74
CA VAL A 34 9.06 -4.96 -8.99
C VAL A 34 8.17 -4.73 -10.23
N SER A 35 6.91 -5.16 -10.18
CA SER A 35 5.95 -4.94 -11.27
C SER A 35 5.57 -3.46 -11.40
N ILE A 36 5.32 -2.80 -10.27
CA ILE A 36 4.96 -1.38 -10.21
C ILE A 36 6.15 -0.52 -10.65
N GLU A 37 7.34 -0.76 -10.12
CA GLU A 37 8.56 0.00 -10.44
C GLU A 37 8.81 0.05 -11.95
N LYS A 38 8.72 -1.12 -12.62
CA LYS A 38 8.90 -1.24 -14.08
C LYS A 38 7.89 -0.43 -14.89
N ARG A 39 6.70 -0.17 -14.33
CA ARG A 39 5.60 0.52 -15.01
C ARG A 39 5.35 1.91 -14.45
N TRP A 40 6.13 2.34 -13.46
CA TRP A 40 5.89 3.55 -12.68
C TRP A 40 5.73 4.78 -13.55
N SER A 41 6.76 5.09 -14.34
CA SER A 41 6.78 6.23 -15.26
C SER A 41 5.76 6.09 -16.38
N GLN A 42 5.53 4.88 -16.88
CA GLN A 42 4.56 4.63 -17.95
C GLN A 42 3.12 4.90 -17.48
N TRP A 43 2.77 4.49 -16.27
CA TRP A 43 1.42 4.62 -15.73
C TRP A 43 1.14 6.00 -15.18
N LEU A 44 2.09 6.61 -14.48
CA LEU A 44 1.86 7.85 -13.73
C LEU A 44 2.47 9.09 -14.39
N GLY A 45 3.47 8.94 -15.26
CA GLY A 45 4.14 10.05 -15.94
C GLY A 45 3.18 10.96 -16.73
N PRO A 46 2.17 10.42 -17.44
CA PRO A 46 1.16 11.25 -18.12
C PRO A 46 0.20 12.00 -17.18
N LEU A 47 0.09 11.57 -15.92
CA LEU A 47 -0.90 12.06 -14.95
C LEU A 47 -0.30 13.00 -13.90
N VAL A 48 1.02 12.91 -13.69
CA VAL A 48 1.73 13.63 -12.64
C VAL A 48 2.88 14.43 -13.25
N SER A 49 2.74 15.75 -13.28
CA SER A 49 3.68 16.69 -13.91
C SER A 49 5.11 16.63 -13.35
N ALA A 50 5.26 16.24 -12.08
CA ALA A 50 6.54 16.02 -11.42
C ALA A 50 6.50 14.68 -10.69
N LEU A 51 6.48 13.58 -11.45
CA LEU A 51 6.40 12.23 -10.90
C LEU A 51 7.61 11.96 -9.97
N PRO A 52 7.40 11.72 -8.67
CA PRO A 52 8.48 11.37 -7.77
C PRO A 52 9.08 10.00 -8.14
N LEU A 53 10.31 9.75 -7.69
CA LEU A 53 10.91 8.43 -7.82
C LEU A 53 10.08 7.39 -7.06
N PHE A 54 9.96 6.20 -7.65
CA PHE A 54 9.27 5.07 -7.02
C PHE A 54 9.76 4.83 -5.59
N GLU A 55 11.08 4.77 -5.41
CA GLU A 55 11.72 4.56 -4.11
C GLU A 55 11.35 5.62 -3.07
N THR A 56 11.25 6.89 -3.48
CA THR A 56 10.83 7.98 -2.58
C THR A 56 9.41 7.73 -2.08
N VAL A 57 8.49 7.38 -2.98
CA VAL A 57 7.09 7.13 -2.59
C VAL A 57 6.99 5.89 -1.70
N ILE A 58 7.65 4.79 -2.04
CA ILE A 58 7.56 3.56 -1.25
C ILE A 58 8.19 3.72 0.14
N SER A 59 9.36 4.37 0.22
CA SER A 59 10.04 4.59 1.51
C SER A 59 9.26 5.51 2.45
N GLU A 60 8.53 6.50 1.93
CA GLU A 60 7.67 7.38 2.72
C GLU A 60 6.30 6.77 3.04
N LEU A 61 5.75 5.96 2.13
CA LEU A 61 4.43 5.34 2.28
C LEU A 61 4.45 4.20 3.29
N ARG A 62 5.51 3.38 3.29
CA ARG A 62 5.63 2.22 4.18
C ARG A 62 5.43 2.56 5.67
N PRO A 63 6.14 3.53 6.28
CA PRO A 63 5.94 3.87 7.69
C PRO A 63 4.54 4.42 7.98
N GLN A 64 3.91 5.13 7.02
CA GLN A 64 2.55 5.65 7.19
C GLN A 64 1.52 4.52 7.23
N ILE A 65 1.63 3.55 6.32
CA ILE A 65 0.76 2.36 6.31
C ILE A 65 0.95 1.53 7.58
N THR A 66 2.20 1.33 8.01
CA THR A 66 2.50 0.64 9.27
C THR A 66 1.89 1.35 10.48
N ALA A 67 2.07 2.67 10.59
CA ALA A 67 1.49 3.45 11.69
C ALA A 67 -0.05 3.35 11.66
N PHE A 68 -0.64 3.50 10.48
CA PHE A 68 -2.08 3.46 10.30
C PHE A 68 -2.71 2.13 10.73
N ILE A 69 -2.10 1.00 10.33
CA ILE A 69 -2.60 -0.33 10.69
C ILE A 69 -2.34 -0.65 12.18
N SER A 70 -1.26 -0.13 12.76
CA SER A 70 -0.88 -0.38 14.16
C SER A 70 -1.63 0.48 15.18
N THR A 71 -2.36 1.51 14.76
CA THR A 71 -3.04 2.47 15.65
C THR A 71 -4.38 1.96 16.19
N VAL A 72 -4.87 0.80 15.72
CA VAL A 72 -6.13 0.22 16.18
C VAL A 72 -5.85 -0.68 17.40
N LYS A 73 -6.21 -0.19 18.59
CA LYS A 73 -6.15 -0.91 19.87
C LYS A 73 -7.54 -1.01 20.47
#